data_AF-A0A382TD10-F1
#
_entry.id   AF-A0A382TD10-F1
#
_cell.length_a   1.000
_cell.length_b   1.000
_cell.length_c   1.000
_cell.angle_alpha   90.00
_cell.angle_beta   90.00
_cell.angle_gamma   90.00
#
_symmetry.space_group_name_H-M   'P 1'
#
loop_
_entity.id
_entity.type
_entity.pdbx_description
1 polymer ?
#
loop_
_entity_poly.entity_id
_entity_poly.type
_entity_poly.pdbx_seq_one_letter_code
_entity_poly.pdbx_strand_id
1 'polypeptide(L)'
;MGKSHNLPEVKLAPEIWGGGTMVIPHPMQVRELMDSIPEGQVATLDEVRSTLAGKNGADIACPMTSGIFMSMVAQASHEDKEEHGSFSVAYWRSLKRNGELNPKFPEGIEGQAKRLESEGHSITYRGKKAFVEDFEKYLFKSL
;
A
#
# COMPACT_ATOMS: atom_id res chain seq x y z
N MET A 1 17.51 -26.09 -4.94
CA MET A 1 16.82 -25.59 -3.73
C MET A 1 17.20 -24.13 -3.56
N GLY A 2 16.35 -23.20 -3.98
CA GLY A 2 16.62 -21.76 -3.85
C GLY A 2 16.72 -21.41 -2.37
N LYS A 3 17.72 -20.60 -2.00
CA LYS A 3 17.85 -20.08 -0.63
C LYS A 3 16.51 -19.49 -0.22
N SER A 4 15.97 -19.89 0.93
CA SER A 4 14.82 -19.19 1.51
C SER A 4 15.16 -17.71 1.58
N HIS A 5 14.42 -16.88 0.86
CA HIS A 5 14.58 -15.44 0.99
C HIS A 5 14.02 -15.09 2.38
N ASN A 6 14.92 -14.78 3.33
CA ASN A 6 14.64 -14.61 4.76
C ASN A 6 13.85 -13.34 5.07
N LEU A 7 12.65 -13.18 4.50
CA LEU A 7 11.73 -12.10 4.83
C LEU A 7 10.53 -12.66 5.60
N PRO A 8 10.01 -11.93 6.60
CA PRO A 8 10.48 -10.61 7.05
C PRO A 8 11.83 -10.67 7.79
N GLU A 9 12.61 -9.60 7.66
CA GLU A 9 13.91 -9.44 8.35
C GLU A 9 13.91 -8.15 9.19
N VAL A 10 14.22 -8.25 10.49
CA VAL A 10 14.39 -7.08 11.36
C VAL A 10 15.87 -6.77 11.52
N LYS A 11 16.25 -5.51 11.29
CA LYS A 11 17.62 -5.01 11.41
C LYS A 11 17.65 -3.57 11.93
N LEU A 12 18.83 -3.02 12.16
CA LEU A 12 18.96 -1.60 12.54
C LEU A 12 18.53 -0.69 11.39
N ALA A 13 17.73 0.33 11.71
CA ALA A 13 17.37 1.37 10.77
C ALA A 13 18.55 2.34 10.58
N PRO A 14 18.78 2.85 9.36
CA PRO A 14 19.68 3.98 9.14
C PRO A 14 19.26 5.22 9.94
N GLU A 15 20.24 6.02 10.39
CA GLU A 15 20.01 7.29 11.09
C GLU A 15 19.10 8.26 10.31
N ILE A 16 19.17 8.25 8.98
CA ILE A 16 18.30 9.06 8.11
C ILE A 16 16.80 8.74 8.26
N TRP A 17 16.46 7.60 8.87
CA TRP A 17 15.10 7.16 9.17
C TRP A 17 14.79 7.16 10.67
N GLY A 18 15.65 7.75 11.49
CA GLY A 18 15.46 7.92 12.93
C GLY A 18 16.11 6.87 13.82
N GLY A 19 16.91 5.94 13.26
CA GLY A 19 17.54 4.87 14.01
C GLY A 19 16.53 3.84 14.55
N GLY A 20 16.92 3.05 15.55
CA GLY A 20 16.11 1.97 16.10
C GLY A 20 16.10 0.72 15.21
N THR A 21 15.02 -0.06 15.31
CA THR A 21 14.81 -1.30 14.56
C THR A 21 13.87 -1.10 13.38
N MET A 22 14.16 -1.78 12.29
CA MET A 22 13.42 -1.71 11.05
C MET A 22 13.17 -3.10 10.48
N VAL A 23 11.91 -3.37 10.14
CA VAL A 23 11.54 -4.55 9.36
C VAL A 23 11.64 -4.28 7.87
N ILE A 24 12.32 -5.17 7.15
CA ILE A 24 12.13 -5.37 5.71
C ILE A 24 10.97 -6.38 5.59
N PRO A 25 9.77 -5.96 5.14
CA PRO A 25 8.60 -6.83 5.16
C PRO A 25 8.71 -7.96 4.14
N HIS A 26 7.91 -9.01 4.27
CA HIS A 26 7.68 -9.96 3.18
C HIS A 26 6.61 -9.41 2.21
N PRO A 27 6.71 -9.61 0.87
CA PRO A 27 5.69 -9.13 -0.08
C PRO A 27 4.27 -9.60 0.24
N MET A 28 4.10 -10.83 0.74
CA MET A 28 2.78 -11.35 1.12
C MET A 28 2.19 -10.65 2.34
N GLN A 29 2.99 -10.18 3.29
CA GLN A 29 2.45 -9.36 4.39
C GLN A 29 1.86 -8.05 3.84
N VAL A 30 2.52 -7.44 2.85
CA VAL A 30 2.00 -6.23 2.19
C VAL A 30 0.71 -6.56 1.42
N ARG A 31 0.69 -7.68 0.68
CA ARG A 31 -0.49 -8.15 -0.04
C ARG A 31 -1.69 -8.35 0.88
N GLU A 32 -1.52 -9.08 1.97
CA GLU A 32 -2.57 -9.36 2.96
C GLU A 32 -3.16 -8.08 3.56
N LEU A 33 -2.30 -7.10 3.89
CA LEU A 33 -2.77 -5.81 4.39
C LEU A 33 -3.58 -5.05 3.34
N MET A 34 -3.10 -4.99 2.09
CA MET A 34 -3.82 -4.31 1.01
C MET A 34 -5.17 -4.98 0.71
N ASP A 35 -5.22 -6.32 0.75
CA ASP A 35 -6.43 -7.10 0.50
C ASP A 35 -7.46 -6.99 1.63
N SER A 36 -7.00 -6.75 2.86
CA SER A 36 -7.87 -6.60 4.02
C SER A 36 -8.70 -5.31 4.03
N ILE A 37 -8.39 -4.33 3.17
CA ILE A 37 -9.05 -3.02 3.17
C ILE A 37 -10.46 -3.16 2.57
N PRO A 38 -11.53 -2.91 3.35
CA PRO A 38 -12.91 -3.04 2.87
C PRO A 38 -13.28 -2.03 1.78
N GLU A 39 -14.35 -2.32 1.04
CA GLU A 39 -14.94 -1.39 0.07
C GLU A 39 -15.36 -0.07 0.73
N GLY A 40 -15.06 1.05 0.05
CA GLY A 40 -15.33 2.40 0.56
C GLY A 40 -14.39 2.85 1.69
N GLN A 41 -13.37 2.05 1.99
CA GLN A 41 -12.30 2.41 2.91
C GLN A 41 -10.94 2.46 2.20
N VAL A 42 -10.01 3.18 2.82
CA VAL A 42 -8.65 3.34 2.31
C VAL A 42 -7.63 3.14 3.42
N ALA A 43 -6.41 2.79 3.02
CA ALA A 43 -5.25 2.86 3.91
C ALA A 43 -4.11 3.60 3.20
N THR A 44 -3.32 4.35 3.95
CA THR A 44 -2.11 4.97 3.40
C THR A 44 -0.90 4.04 3.57
N LEU A 45 0.16 4.29 2.81
CA LEU A 45 1.46 3.67 3.05
C LEU A 45 1.94 3.79 4.50
N ASP A 46 1.57 4.86 5.22
CA ASP A 46 1.96 5.04 6.63
C ASP A 46 1.19 4.08 7.56
N GLU A 47 -0.10 3.84 7.31
CA GLU A 47 -0.87 2.83 8.06
C GLU A 47 -0.33 1.42 7.80
N VAL A 48 -0.06 1.09 6.53
CA VAL A 48 0.54 -0.19 6.13
C VAL A 48 1.89 -0.39 6.82
N ARG A 49 2.75 0.63 6.83
CA ARG A 49 4.08 0.56 7.47
C ARG A 49 4.00 0.42 8.98
N SER A 50 3.12 1.18 9.63
CA SER A 50 2.91 1.10 11.09
C SER A 50 2.45 -0.31 11.48
N THR A 51 1.54 -0.88 10.70
CA THR A 51 1.03 -2.24 10.91
C THR A 51 2.12 -3.30 10.70
N LEU A 52 2.92 -3.18 9.64
CA LEU A 52 4.05 -4.08 9.38
C LEU A 52 5.09 -4.00 10.52
N ALA A 53 5.41 -2.80 11.00
CA ALA A 53 6.34 -2.61 12.11
C ALA A 53 5.83 -3.33 13.38
N GLY A 54 4.57 -3.06 13.76
CA GLY A 54 3.91 -3.68 14.91
C GLY A 54 3.85 -5.20 14.82
N LYS A 55 3.43 -5.77 13.68
CA LYS A 55 3.34 -7.22 13.46
C LYS A 55 4.69 -7.94 13.55
N ASN A 56 5.80 -7.24 13.36
CA ASN A 56 7.15 -7.80 13.37
C ASN A 56 8.00 -7.33 14.56
N GLY A 57 7.43 -6.59 15.52
CA GLY A 57 8.15 -6.10 16.70
C GLY A 57 9.30 -5.15 16.37
N ALA A 58 9.17 -4.34 15.32
CA ALA A 58 10.14 -3.34 14.90
C ALA A 58 9.59 -1.92 15.12
N ASP A 59 10.47 -0.92 15.24
CA ASP A 59 10.06 0.49 15.41
C ASP A 59 9.49 1.06 14.11
N ILE A 60 10.04 0.66 12.96
CA ILE A 60 9.56 1.08 11.64
C ILE A 60 9.55 -0.07 10.63
N ALA A 61 8.77 0.09 9.55
CA ALA A 61 8.91 -0.72 8.34
C ALA A 61 9.68 0.06 7.26
N CYS A 62 10.55 -0.65 6.54
CA CYS A 62 11.38 -0.10 5.47
C CYS A 62 10.53 0.70 4.47
N PRO A 63 10.70 2.04 4.38
CA PRO A 63 9.84 2.88 3.54
C PRO A 63 9.93 2.51 2.06
N MET A 64 11.14 2.22 1.59
CA MET A 64 11.39 1.88 0.19
C MET A 64 10.78 0.53 -0.18
N THR A 65 11.07 -0.52 0.59
CA THR A 65 10.58 -1.87 0.33
C THR A 65 9.07 -1.94 0.41
N SER A 66 8.45 -1.29 1.40
CA SER A 66 6.99 -1.27 1.53
C SER A 66 6.32 -0.65 0.31
N GLY A 67 6.83 0.51 -0.15
CA GLY A 67 6.30 1.16 -1.37
C GLY A 67 6.52 0.34 -2.65
N ILE A 68 7.68 -0.32 -2.80
CA ILE A 68 7.96 -1.21 -3.93
C ILE A 68 6.98 -2.39 -3.94
N PHE A 69 6.77 -3.04 -2.80
CA PHE A 69 5.88 -4.20 -2.72
C PHE A 69 4.41 -3.83 -2.91
N MET A 70 3.97 -2.65 -2.46
CA MET A 70 2.62 -2.17 -2.79
C MET A 70 2.42 -2.02 -4.30
N SER A 71 3.39 -1.43 -5.00
CA SER A 71 3.34 -1.33 -6.47
C SER A 71 3.41 -2.69 -7.16
N MET A 72 4.21 -3.64 -6.64
CA MET A 72 4.26 -5.01 -7.18
C MET A 72 2.93 -5.75 -6.99
N VAL A 73 2.30 -5.63 -5.81
CA VAL A 73 0.98 -6.22 -5.54
C VAL A 73 -0.09 -5.62 -6.47
N ALA A 74 -0.06 -4.31 -6.67
CA ALA A 74 -0.97 -3.64 -7.60
C ALA A 74 -0.81 -4.16 -9.03
N GLN A 75 0.43 -4.29 -9.51
CA GLN A 75 0.74 -4.82 -10.84
C GLN A 75 0.27 -6.27 -10.99
N ALA A 76 0.60 -7.15 -10.03
CA ALA A 76 0.17 -8.55 -10.05
C ALA A 76 -1.36 -8.67 -10.07
N SER A 77 -2.07 -7.88 -9.24
CA SER A 77 -3.53 -7.91 -9.24
C SER A 77 -4.15 -7.39 -10.54
N HIS A 78 -3.46 -6.51 -11.27
CA HIS A 78 -3.94 -6.03 -12.56
C HIS A 78 -3.71 -7.06 -13.67
N GLU A 79 -2.56 -7.75 -13.66
CA GLU A 79 -2.31 -8.90 -14.51
C GLU A 79 -3.36 -10.01 -14.29
N ASP A 80 -3.70 -10.30 -13.03
CA ASP A 80 -4.80 -11.23 -12.69
C ASP A 80 -6.14 -10.80 -13.31
N LYS A 81 -6.42 -9.49 -13.38
CA LYS A 81 -7.65 -8.99 -14.02
C LYS A 81 -7.67 -9.25 -15.51
N GLU A 82 -6.53 -9.10 -16.18
CA GLU A 82 -6.37 -9.34 -17.61
C GLU A 82 -6.43 -10.83 -17.94
N GLU A 83 -5.80 -11.67 -17.13
CA GLU A 83 -5.72 -13.12 -17.36
C GLU A 83 -6.96 -13.88 -16.86
N HIS A 84 -7.47 -13.53 -15.68
CA HIS A 84 -8.50 -14.29 -14.97
C HIS A 84 -9.84 -13.53 -14.82
N GLY A 85 -9.92 -12.31 -15.32
CA GLY A 85 -11.17 -11.54 -15.36
C GLY A 85 -11.57 -10.88 -14.04
N SER A 86 -10.79 -11.01 -12.97
CA SER A 86 -11.04 -10.34 -11.68
C SER A 86 -9.74 -9.90 -11.00
N PHE A 87 -9.80 -8.84 -10.18
CA PHE A 87 -8.65 -8.41 -9.37
C PHE A 87 -8.47 -9.35 -8.19
N SER A 88 -7.24 -9.77 -7.92
CA SER A 88 -6.93 -10.54 -6.71
C SER A 88 -6.74 -9.67 -5.46
N VAL A 89 -6.52 -8.36 -5.62
CA VAL A 89 -6.42 -7.36 -4.54
C VAL A 89 -7.04 -6.04 -5.01
N ALA A 90 -7.87 -5.41 -4.18
CA ALA A 90 -8.41 -4.07 -4.44
C ALA A 90 -7.35 -2.96 -4.26
N TYR A 91 -6.27 -3.01 -5.04
CA TYR A 91 -5.07 -2.20 -4.83
C TYR A 91 -5.34 -0.70 -4.83
N TRP A 92 -6.39 -0.23 -5.49
CA TRP A 92 -6.77 1.18 -5.57
C TRP A 92 -7.12 1.80 -4.20
N ARG A 93 -7.52 0.99 -3.22
CA ARG A 93 -7.80 1.41 -1.83
C ARG A 93 -6.54 1.78 -1.05
N SER A 94 -5.37 1.48 -1.59
CA SER A 94 -4.08 1.86 -1.01
C SER A 94 -3.58 3.19 -1.56
N LEU A 95 -3.40 4.15 -0.67
CA LEU A 95 -2.95 5.51 -0.99
C LEU A 95 -1.48 5.70 -0.60
N LYS A 96 -0.85 6.71 -1.18
CA LYS A 96 0.39 7.27 -0.63
C LYS A 96 0.06 8.06 0.64
N ARG A 97 1.05 8.80 1.14
CA ARG A 97 0.89 9.69 2.29
C ARG A 97 -0.13 10.79 2.02
N ASN A 98 -0.86 11.20 3.06
CA ASN A 98 -1.84 12.30 3.05
C ASN A 98 -2.95 12.14 1.99
N GLY A 99 -3.38 10.90 1.74
CA GLY A 99 -4.46 10.61 0.78
C GLY A 99 -4.07 10.75 -0.69
N GLU A 100 -2.80 10.96 -1.03
CA GLU A 100 -2.33 11.10 -2.42
C GLU A 100 -2.48 9.76 -3.17
N LEU A 101 -3.01 9.79 -4.39
CA LEU A 101 -3.06 8.64 -5.29
C LEU A 101 -1.65 8.27 -5.78
N ASN A 102 -1.45 7.00 -6.13
CA ASN A 102 -0.16 6.46 -6.53
C ASN A 102 0.00 6.43 -8.06
N PRO A 103 0.82 7.30 -8.67
CA PRO A 103 1.01 7.31 -10.12
C PRO A 103 1.75 6.07 -10.67
N LYS A 104 2.31 5.24 -9.79
CA LYS A 104 2.96 3.97 -10.16
C LYS A 104 2.01 2.78 -10.19
N PHE A 105 0.74 2.97 -9.85
CA PHE A 105 -0.25 1.91 -9.97
C PHE A 105 -0.66 1.70 -11.44
N PRO A 106 -1.14 0.50 -11.78
CA PRO A 106 -1.68 0.22 -13.10
C PRO A 106 -2.78 1.23 -13.47
N GLU A 107 -2.83 1.60 -14.75
CA GLU A 107 -3.70 2.65 -15.30
C GLU A 107 -3.46 4.07 -14.71
N GLY A 108 -2.40 4.24 -13.91
CA GLY A 108 -1.97 5.53 -13.36
C GLY A 108 -2.98 6.17 -12.41
N ILE A 109 -2.90 7.50 -12.29
CA ILE A 109 -3.77 8.28 -11.40
C ILE A 109 -5.24 8.15 -11.81
N GLU A 110 -5.55 8.24 -13.10
CA GLU A 110 -6.92 8.20 -13.60
C GLU A 110 -7.58 6.85 -13.34
N GLY A 111 -6.85 5.75 -13.54
CA GLY A 111 -7.37 4.41 -13.27
C GLY A 111 -7.64 4.18 -11.78
N GLN A 112 -6.74 4.63 -10.92
CA GLN A 112 -6.97 4.57 -9.47
C GLN A 112 -8.15 5.45 -9.05
N ALA A 113 -8.24 6.68 -9.57
CA ALA A 113 -9.32 7.62 -9.28
C ALA A 113 -10.69 7.02 -9.64
N LYS A 114 -10.84 6.52 -10.87
CA LYS A 114 -12.09 5.91 -11.34
C LYS A 114 -12.59 4.79 -10.42
N ARG A 115 -11.68 3.98 -9.89
CA ARG A 115 -12.03 2.87 -8.99
C ARG A 115 -12.44 3.38 -7.61
N LEU A 116 -11.70 4.34 -7.06
CA LEU A 116 -12.06 4.98 -5.79
C LEU A 116 -13.41 5.72 -5.90
N GLU A 117 -13.66 6.41 -7.00
CA GLU A 117 -14.95 7.08 -7.28
C GLU A 117 -16.11 6.07 -7.39
N SER A 118 -15.86 4.90 -7.97
CA SER A 118 -16.86 3.83 -8.01
C SER A 118 -17.23 3.27 -6.63
N GLU A 119 -16.37 3.46 -5.63
CA GLU A 119 -16.63 3.13 -4.23
C GLU A 119 -17.13 4.34 -3.41
N GLY A 120 -17.40 5.47 -4.08
CA GLY A 120 -18.00 6.66 -3.46
C GLY A 120 -17.02 7.70 -2.92
N HIS A 121 -15.73 7.59 -3.23
CA HIS A 121 -14.75 8.62 -2.87
C HIS A 121 -14.79 9.80 -3.83
N SER A 122 -14.56 11.01 -3.30
CA SER A 122 -14.37 12.21 -4.12
C SER A 122 -12.87 12.47 -4.30
N ILE A 123 -12.44 12.83 -5.53
CA ILE A 123 -11.03 13.01 -5.88
C ILE A 123 -10.74 14.47 -6.23
N THR A 124 -9.82 15.11 -5.52
CA THR A 124 -9.31 16.44 -5.90
C THR A 124 -8.01 16.33 -6.69
N TYR A 125 -7.93 17.03 -7.81
CA TYR A 125 -6.70 17.16 -8.61
C TYR A 125 -5.93 18.43 -8.25
N ARG A 126 -4.62 18.31 -8.06
CA ARG A 126 -3.68 19.42 -7.83
C ARG A 126 -2.47 19.26 -8.74
N GLY A 127 -2.56 19.83 -9.94
CA GLY A 127 -1.55 19.65 -10.98
C GLY A 127 -1.50 18.19 -11.45
N LYS A 128 -0.33 17.54 -11.34
CA LYS A 128 -0.13 16.13 -11.73
C LYS A 128 -0.47 15.12 -10.62
N LYS A 129 -0.96 15.60 -9.48
CA LYS A 129 -1.31 14.78 -8.32
C LYS A 129 -2.81 14.77 -8.12
N ALA A 130 -3.32 13.68 -7.56
CA ALA A 130 -4.70 13.56 -7.13
C ALA A 130 -4.75 13.06 -5.69
N PHE A 131 -5.83 13.39 -4.98
CA PHE A 131 -6.01 13.09 -3.56
C PHE A 131 -7.45 12.65 -3.32
N VAL A 132 -7.65 11.69 -2.41
CA VAL A 132 -8.98 11.41 -1.85
C VAL A 132 -9.36 12.55 -0.90
N GLU A 133 -10.50 13.18 -1.13
CA GLU A 133 -11.05 14.22 -0.25
C GLU A 133 -11.41 13.63 1.11
N ASP A 134 -11.02 14.32 2.19
CA ASP A 134 -11.26 13.90 3.57
C ASP A 134 -10.91 12.41 3.84
N PHE A 135 -9.81 11.93 3.25
CA PHE A 135 -9.42 10.50 3.30
C PHE A 135 -9.38 9.95 4.73
N GLU A 136 -9.09 10.79 5.73
CA GLU A 136 -9.07 10.44 7.15
C GLU A 136 -10.41 9.87 7.65
N LYS A 137 -11.53 10.30 7.05
CA LYS A 137 -12.87 9.77 7.38
C LYS A 137 -13.06 8.32 6.91
N TYR A 138 -12.29 7.91 5.92
CA TYR A 138 -12.39 6.61 5.26
C TYR A 138 -11.24 5.67 5.64
N LEU A 139 -10.35 6.07 6.55
CA LEU A 139 -9.24 5.24 6.98
C LEU A 139 -9.73 3.94 7.62
N PHE A 140 -9.22 2.82 7.13
CA PHE A 140 -9.46 1.52 7.77
C PHE A 140 -8.67 1.43 9.07
N LYS A 141 -9.36 1.54 10.21
CA LYS A 141 -8.76 1.65 11.55
C LYS A 141 -8.28 0.33 12.16
N SER A 142 -8.44 -0.79 11.46
CA SER A 142 -8.17 -2.14 11.99
C SER A 142 -7.26 -2.97 11.08
N LEU A 143 -6.34 -2.28 10.40
CA LEU A 143 -5.31 -2.86 9.55
C LEU A 143 -4.37 -3.82 10.33
#